data_AF-A0A843GMX7-F1
#
_entry.id   AF-A0A843GMX7-F1
#
_cell.length_a   1.000
_cell.length_b   1.000
_cell.length_c   1.000
_cell.angle_alpha   90.00
_cell.angle_beta   90.00
_cell.angle_gamma   90.00
#
_symmetry.space_group_name_H-M   'P 1'
#
loop_
_entity.id
_entity.type
_entity.pdbx_description
1 polymer ?
#
loop_
_entity_poly.entity_id
_entity_poly.type
_entity_poly.pdbx_seq_one_letter_code
_entity_poly.pdbx_strand_id
1 'polypeptide(L)'
;MAIMIPKYNNLLFKQIFENDTSFVSAVNGSFAKDCLTVDNLKLLYGLLYAKYGNSPVANDDINQSKAIIYSVIYRFGPAWQKKVEIQSKLRGLTDEDICAGSKAIYNKAYNPSDDPTQSGLEEINTINEQNTQKLSRSKIEGYGLLLSLLRNDVTTEFIEKFKEAFRQFVVADNTILYDDGEEGE
;
A
#
# COMPACT_ATOMS: atom_id res chain seq x y z
N MET A 1 -7.12 40.00 26.21
CA MET A 1 -7.34 38.54 26.03
C MET A 1 -6.04 37.98 25.47
N ALA A 2 -5.20 37.38 26.31
CA ALA A 2 -3.95 36.79 25.85
C ALA A 2 -4.28 35.48 25.10
N ILE A 3 -3.96 35.42 23.82
CA ILE A 3 -4.08 34.20 23.02
C ILE A 3 -2.93 33.29 23.48
N MET A 4 -3.22 32.33 24.37
CA MET A 4 -2.28 31.26 24.67
C MET A 4 -2.11 30.41 23.41
N ILE A 5 -0.96 30.54 22.75
CA ILE A 5 -0.56 29.62 21.69
C ILE A 5 -0.04 28.37 22.41
N PRO A 6 -0.71 27.20 22.27
CA PRO A 6 -0.21 25.97 22.88
C PRO A 6 1.17 25.66 22.32
N LYS A 7 2.17 25.64 23.22
CA LYS A 7 3.56 25.36 22.89
C LYS A 7 3.79 23.87 23.10
N TYR A 8 3.79 23.10 22.02
CA TYR A 8 4.11 21.68 22.05
C TYR A 8 5.63 21.51 22.12
N ASN A 9 6.12 20.57 22.94
CA ASN A 9 7.54 20.23 22.94
C ASN A 9 7.92 19.38 21.71
N ASN A 10 6.94 18.69 21.11
CA ASN A 10 7.19 17.72 20.05
C ASN A 10 6.98 18.32 18.66
N LEU A 11 7.93 18.03 17.77
CA LEU A 11 7.91 18.51 16.39
C LEU A 11 6.77 17.86 15.58
N LEU A 12 6.26 18.60 14.61
CA LEU A 12 5.29 18.10 13.63
C LEU A 12 5.96 17.19 12.60
N PHE A 13 5.20 16.28 11.98
CA PHE A 13 5.70 15.45 10.87
C PHE A 13 6.43 16.26 9.79
N LYS A 14 5.81 17.36 9.34
CA LYS A 14 6.38 18.25 8.32
C LYS A 14 7.66 18.99 8.75
N GLN A 15 7.91 19.09 10.06
CA GLN A 15 9.13 19.69 10.59
C GLN A 15 10.26 18.66 10.70
N ILE A 16 9.93 17.36 10.78
CA ILE A 16 10.89 16.27 10.80
C ILE A 16 11.28 15.85 9.37
N PHE A 17 10.30 15.87 8.47
CA PHE A 17 10.46 15.60 7.05
C PHE A 17 9.82 16.74 6.25
N GLU A 18 10.64 17.70 5.82
CA GLU A 18 10.18 18.94 5.18
C GLU A 18 9.54 18.70 3.81
N ASN A 19 10.06 17.70 3.10
CA ASN A 19 9.65 17.35 1.74
C ASN A 19 9.89 15.87 1.47
N ASP A 20 9.33 15.39 0.35
CA ASP A 20 9.45 14.01 -0.12
C ASP A 20 10.91 13.57 -0.27
N THR A 21 11.79 14.46 -0.71
CA THR A 21 13.21 14.19 -0.94
C THR A 21 13.96 13.94 0.37
N SER A 22 13.67 14.75 1.41
CA SER A 22 14.21 14.58 2.76
C SER A 22 13.74 13.26 3.38
N PHE A 23 12.48 12.89 3.16
CA PHE A 23 11.90 11.65 3.64
C PHE A 23 12.54 10.43 2.97
N VAL A 24 12.64 10.42 1.64
CA VAL A 24 13.27 9.34 0.86
C VAL A 24 14.72 9.14 1.32
N SER A 25 15.49 10.23 1.43
CA SER A 25 16.89 10.18 1.87
C SER A 25 17.01 9.59 3.28
N ALA A 26 16.13 10.01 4.20
CA ALA A 26 16.13 9.53 5.57
C ALA A 26 15.76 8.04 5.70
N VAL A 27 14.77 7.56 4.92
CA VAL A 27 14.40 6.14 4.88
C VAL A 27 15.52 5.30 4.28
N ASN A 28 16.12 5.75 3.17
CA ASN A 28 17.23 5.03 2.52
C ASN A 28 18.54 5.05 3.32
N GLY A 29 18.69 6.00 4.24
CA GLY A 29 19.78 6.02 5.22
C GLY A 29 19.53 5.15 6.47
N SER A 30 18.41 4.45 6.54
CA SER A 30 18.00 3.64 7.70
C SER A 30 18.02 2.14 7.42
N PHE A 31 17.63 1.32 8.40
CA PHE A 31 17.45 -0.12 8.23
C PHE A 31 16.28 -0.48 7.30
N ALA A 32 15.37 0.46 7.02
CA ALA A 32 14.25 0.26 6.10
C ALA A 32 14.62 0.57 4.63
N LYS A 33 15.92 0.71 4.34
CA LYS A 33 16.45 0.88 3.00
C LYS A 33 15.95 -0.24 2.06
N ASP A 34 15.69 0.12 0.81
CA ASP A 34 15.28 -0.77 -0.28
C ASP A 34 13.96 -1.55 -0.04
N CYS A 35 13.24 -1.29 1.05
CA CYS A 35 11.94 -1.91 1.32
C CYS A 35 10.83 -1.40 0.37
N LEU A 36 11.00 -0.18 -0.13
CA LEU A 36 10.09 0.49 -1.05
C LEU A 36 10.88 1.14 -2.19
N THR A 37 10.29 1.21 -3.39
CA THR A 37 10.84 2.02 -4.48
C THR A 37 10.77 3.51 -4.14
N VAL A 38 11.63 4.31 -4.78
CA VAL A 38 11.65 5.76 -4.59
C VAL A 38 10.28 6.39 -4.87
N ASP A 39 9.60 5.97 -5.93
CA ASP A 39 8.27 6.48 -6.27
C ASP A 39 7.23 6.15 -5.21
N ASN A 40 7.26 4.94 -4.66
CA ASN A 40 6.35 4.54 -3.58
C ASN A 40 6.69 5.23 -2.26
N LEU A 41 7.95 5.59 -2.00
CA LEU A 41 8.33 6.40 -0.85
C LEU A 41 7.80 7.84 -0.97
N LYS A 42 7.84 8.43 -2.17
CA LYS A 42 7.24 9.75 -2.44
C LYS A 42 5.73 9.71 -2.28
N LEU A 43 5.07 8.66 -2.81
CA LEU A 43 3.65 8.43 -2.62
C LEU A 43 3.31 8.29 -1.12
N LEU A 44 4.07 7.48 -0.39
CA LEU A 44 3.88 7.30 1.05
C LEU A 44 4.04 8.62 1.81
N TYR A 45 5.05 9.43 1.47
CA TYR A 45 5.20 10.77 2.05
C TYR A 45 3.94 11.62 1.83
N GLY A 46 3.42 11.68 0.60
CA GLY A 46 2.20 12.42 0.29
C GLY A 46 0.99 11.96 1.11
N LEU A 47 0.81 10.64 1.27
CA LEU A 47 -0.28 10.06 2.06
C LEU A 47 -0.13 10.35 3.57
N LEU A 48 1.08 10.23 4.11
CA LEU A 48 1.37 10.56 5.51
C LEU A 48 1.23 12.06 5.78
N TYR A 49 1.68 12.90 4.86
CA TYR A 49 1.50 14.35 4.96
C TYR A 49 0.03 14.75 4.94
N ALA A 50 -0.77 14.13 4.06
CA ALA A 50 -2.21 14.39 3.98
C ALA A 50 -2.95 14.03 5.28
N LYS A 51 -2.55 12.94 5.96
CA LYS A 51 -3.24 12.48 7.18
C LYS A 51 -2.65 13.06 8.48
N TYR A 52 -1.33 13.21 8.55
CA TYR A 52 -0.58 13.52 9.78
C TYR A 52 0.34 14.74 9.65
N GLY A 53 0.29 15.50 8.56
CA GLY A 53 1.23 16.60 8.31
C GLY A 53 1.30 17.67 9.42
N ASN A 54 0.17 17.91 10.10
CA ASN A 54 0.07 18.81 11.25
C ASN A 54 -0.04 18.08 12.60
N SER A 55 0.23 16.77 12.64
CA SER A 55 0.22 16.00 13.88
C SER A 55 1.61 16.00 14.51
N PRO A 56 1.74 16.29 15.82
CA PRO A 56 2.98 16.13 16.55
C PRO A 56 3.39 14.65 16.62
N VAL A 57 4.70 14.37 16.62
CA VAL A 57 5.18 13.01 16.87
C VAL A 57 4.97 12.59 18.32
N ALA A 58 4.76 11.28 18.49
CA ALA A 58 4.46 10.70 19.79
C ALA A 58 5.58 10.90 20.81
N ASN A 59 6.84 10.64 20.42
CA ASN A 59 7.98 10.68 21.34
C ASN A 59 8.74 11.99 21.25
N ASP A 60 9.33 12.40 22.37
CA ASP A 60 10.16 13.59 22.49
C ASP A 60 11.51 13.40 21.78
N ASP A 61 12.02 12.16 21.73
CA ASP A 61 13.17 11.80 20.90
C ASP A 61 12.76 11.63 19.43
N ILE A 62 13.27 12.54 18.60
CA ILE A 62 13.06 12.54 17.14
C ILE A 62 13.59 11.25 16.51
N ASN A 63 14.71 10.70 16.99
CA ASN A 63 15.30 9.49 16.41
C ASN A 63 14.43 8.26 16.70
N GLN A 64 13.88 8.17 17.91
CA GLN A 64 12.92 7.13 18.24
C GLN A 64 11.65 7.24 17.39
N SER A 65 11.11 8.45 17.20
CA SER A 65 9.95 8.69 16.33
C SER A 65 10.24 8.29 14.87
N LYS A 66 11.42 8.60 14.35
CA LYS A 66 11.88 8.15 13.02
C LYS A 66 11.99 6.62 12.96
N ALA A 67 12.58 6.00 13.98
CA ALA A 67 12.74 4.55 14.03
C ALA A 67 11.39 3.79 14.02
N ILE A 68 10.35 4.34 14.68
CA ILE A 68 8.99 3.77 14.62
C ILE A 68 8.48 3.80 13.18
N ILE A 69 8.57 4.94 12.50
CA ILE A 69 8.17 5.08 11.09
C ILE A 69 8.92 4.07 10.21
N TYR A 70 10.23 3.95 10.38
CA TYR A 70 11.06 3.00 9.64
C TYR A 70 10.69 1.55 9.93
N SER A 71 10.33 1.23 11.18
CA SER A 71 9.89 -0.11 11.56
C SER A 71 8.59 -0.51 10.87
N VAL A 72 7.65 0.42 10.70
CA VAL A 72 6.39 0.19 9.98
C VAL A 72 6.68 -0.04 8.50
N ILE A 73 7.56 0.77 7.90
CA ILE A 73 7.99 0.60 6.50
C ILE A 73 8.65 -0.75 6.31
N TYR A 74 9.57 -1.14 7.19
CA TYR A 74 10.28 -2.42 7.11
C TYR A 74 9.32 -3.62 7.22
N ARG A 75 8.39 -3.59 8.18
CA ARG A 75 7.47 -4.71 8.46
C ARG A 75 6.38 -4.86 7.41
N PHE A 76 5.82 -3.75 6.91
CA PHE A 76 4.59 -3.76 6.11
C PHE A 76 4.74 -3.13 4.72
N GLY A 77 5.80 -2.36 4.49
CA GLY A 77 6.06 -1.68 3.22
C GLY A 77 6.14 -2.62 2.01
N PRO A 78 6.95 -3.69 2.03
CA PRO A 78 7.06 -4.59 0.88
C PRO A 78 5.72 -5.21 0.45
N ALA A 79 4.90 -5.60 1.41
CA ALA A 79 3.57 -6.14 1.15
C ALA A 79 2.63 -5.08 0.55
N TRP A 80 2.65 -3.86 1.08
CA TRP A 80 1.90 -2.73 0.54
C TRP A 80 2.30 -2.40 -0.90
N GLN A 81 3.61 -2.29 -1.17
CA GLN A 81 4.12 -2.07 -2.53
C GLN A 81 3.64 -3.14 -3.50
N LYS A 82 3.66 -4.41 -3.09
CA LYS A 82 3.17 -5.49 -3.96
C LYS A 82 1.67 -5.37 -4.25
N LYS A 83 0.87 -4.98 -3.25
CA LYS A 83 -0.57 -4.71 -3.42
C LYS A 83 -0.81 -3.55 -4.41
N VAL A 84 -0.05 -2.47 -4.31
CA VAL A 84 -0.13 -1.32 -5.25
C VAL A 84 0.25 -1.74 -6.67
N GLU A 85 1.31 -2.54 -6.82
CA GLU A 85 1.72 -3.08 -8.13
C GLU A 85 0.59 -3.94 -8.75
N ILE A 86 -0.02 -4.82 -7.95
CA ILE A 86 -1.15 -5.66 -8.40
C ILE A 86 -2.33 -4.79 -8.83
N GLN A 87 -2.71 -3.78 -8.05
CA GLN A 87 -3.77 -2.85 -8.44
C GLN A 87 -3.46 -2.11 -9.74
N SER A 88 -2.20 -1.72 -9.95
CA SER A 88 -1.77 -1.11 -11.21
C SER A 88 -1.95 -2.07 -12.39
N LYS A 89 -1.53 -3.33 -12.24
CA LYS A 89 -1.73 -4.38 -13.25
C LYS A 89 -3.20 -4.64 -13.53
N LEU A 90 -4.03 -4.72 -12.49
CA LEU A 90 -5.48 -4.92 -12.62
C LEU A 90 -6.14 -3.78 -13.41
N ARG A 91 -5.74 -2.53 -13.19
CA ARG A 91 -6.23 -1.38 -13.99
C ARG A 91 -5.73 -1.38 -15.43
N GLY A 92 -4.60 -2.00 -15.70
CA GLY A 92 -4.00 -2.13 -17.03
C GLY A 92 -4.48 -3.34 -17.83
N LEU A 93 -5.36 -4.20 -17.27
CA LEU A 93 -5.91 -5.35 -17.99
C LEU A 93 -6.80 -4.87 -19.14
N THR A 94 -6.67 -5.53 -20.29
CA THR A 94 -7.54 -5.29 -21.43
C THR A 94 -8.89 -6.00 -21.26
N ASP A 95 -9.90 -5.57 -22.03
CA ASP A 95 -11.19 -6.28 -22.10
C ASP A 95 -11.02 -7.77 -22.42
N GLU A 96 -10.04 -8.10 -23.26
CA GLU A 96 -9.71 -9.46 -23.67
C GLU A 96 -9.13 -10.26 -22.49
N ASP A 97 -8.22 -9.68 -21.72
CA ASP A 97 -7.66 -10.30 -20.51
C ASP A 97 -8.72 -10.52 -19.43
N ILE A 98 -9.65 -9.58 -19.29
CA ILE A 98 -10.74 -9.64 -18.30
C ILE A 98 -11.75 -10.74 -18.67
N CYS A 99 -11.99 -10.95 -19.96
CA CYS A 99 -12.94 -11.95 -20.46
C CYS A 99 -12.30 -13.33 -20.72
N ALA A 100 -10.96 -13.40 -20.73
CA ALA A 100 -10.23 -14.64 -20.92
C ALA A 100 -10.58 -15.64 -19.80
N GLY A 101 -11.29 -16.71 -20.16
CA GLY A 101 -11.50 -17.86 -19.30
C GLY A 101 -10.50 -18.98 -19.60
N SER A 102 -10.74 -20.15 -19.03
CA SER A 102 -9.89 -21.32 -19.25
C SER A 102 -10.11 -21.92 -20.63
N LYS A 103 -9.03 -22.17 -21.38
CA LYS A 103 -9.05 -23.03 -22.57
C LYS A 103 -8.77 -24.46 -22.14
N ALA A 104 -9.71 -25.37 -22.40
CA ALA A 104 -9.51 -26.81 -22.21
C ALA A 104 -9.56 -27.50 -23.58
N ILE A 105 -8.60 -28.38 -23.83
CA ILE A 105 -8.52 -29.16 -25.07
C ILE A 105 -8.54 -30.63 -24.69
N TYR A 106 -9.53 -31.35 -25.22
CA TYR A 106 -9.64 -32.79 -25.06
C TYR A 106 -9.36 -33.45 -26.41
N ASN A 107 -8.29 -34.23 -26.46
CA ASN A 107 -7.85 -34.93 -27.66
C ASN A 107 -8.21 -36.43 -27.53
N LYS A 108 -8.86 -37.00 -28.55
CA LYS A 108 -9.05 -38.46 -28.67
C LYS A 108 -8.40 -38.96 -29.96
N ALA A 109 -7.32 -39.73 -29.84
CA ALA A 109 -6.71 -40.43 -30.97
C ALA A 109 -7.19 -41.89 -30.98
N TYR A 110 -7.88 -42.31 -32.04
CA TYR A 110 -8.42 -43.67 -32.17
C TYR A 110 -7.40 -44.72 -32.64
N ASN A 111 -6.12 -44.34 -32.86
CA ASN A 111 -5.06 -45.29 -33.22
C ASN A 111 -3.66 -44.72 -32.88
N PRO A 112 -3.06 -45.03 -31.71
CA PRO A 112 -1.77 -44.49 -31.32
C PRO A 112 -0.67 -45.48 -31.70
N SER A 113 -0.04 -45.27 -32.86
CA SER A 113 1.30 -45.85 -33.09
C SER A 113 2.42 -44.90 -32.69
N ASP A 114 2.10 -43.63 -32.41
CA ASP A 114 3.03 -42.62 -31.92
C ASP A 114 2.36 -41.79 -30.81
N ASP A 115 3.10 -41.52 -29.73
CA ASP A 115 2.67 -40.62 -28.66
C ASP A 115 2.50 -39.18 -29.18
N PRO A 116 1.48 -38.43 -28.74
CA PRO A 116 1.31 -37.04 -29.13
C PRO A 116 2.51 -36.20 -28.69
N THR A 117 3.27 -35.70 -29.66
CA THR A 117 4.58 -35.06 -29.46
C THR A 117 4.50 -33.60 -28.99
N GLN A 118 3.31 -33.06 -28.75
CA GLN A 118 3.09 -31.67 -28.37
C GLN A 118 2.25 -31.54 -27.10
N SER A 119 2.83 -30.91 -26.08
CA SER A 119 2.23 -30.63 -24.76
C SER A 119 1.52 -29.26 -24.68
N GLY A 120 1.16 -28.68 -25.83
CA GLY A 120 0.60 -27.32 -25.93
C GLY A 120 -0.93 -27.27 -25.94
N LEU A 121 -1.49 -26.10 -25.62
CA LEU A 121 -2.92 -25.76 -25.80
C LEU A 121 -3.25 -25.28 -27.23
N GLU A 122 -2.41 -25.65 -28.19
CA GLU A 122 -2.58 -25.34 -29.60
C GLU A 122 -3.52 -26.39 -30.23
N GLU A 123 -4.29 -26.00 -31.23
CA GLU A 123 -5.08 -26.96 -32.01
C GLU A 123 -4.14 -27.84 -32.84
N ILE A 124 -4.32 -29.15 -32.78
CA ILE A 124 -3.41 -30.10 -33.42
C ILE A 124 -4.11 -30.57 -34.70
N ASN A 125 -3.58 -30.14 -35.84
CA ASN A 125 -4.16 -30.39 -37.16
C ASN A 125 -4.18 -31.88 -37.59
N THR A 126 -3.53 -32.77 -36.84
CA THR A 126 -3.33 -34.19 -37.20
C THR A 126 -4.20 -35.18 -36.40
N ILE A 127 -5.15 -34.71 -35.58
CA ILE A 127 -6.00 -35.58 -34.75
C ILE A 127 -7.34 -35.85 -35.44
N ASN A 128 -7.81 -37.11 -35.39
CA ASN A 128 -9.12 -37.51 -35.94
C ASN A 128 -10.31 -36.83 -35.24
N GLU A 129 -10.22 -36.59 -33.93
CA GLU A 129 -11.28 -35.92 -33.17
C GLU A 129 -10.65 -35.07 -32.05
N GLN A 130 -10.84 -33.76 -32.13
CA GLN A 130 -10.40 -32.78 -31.14
C GLN A 130 -11.62 -31.98 -30.67
N ASN A 131 -11.88 -32.02 -29.36
CA ASN A 131 -12.91 -31.20 -28.74
C ASN A 131 -12.25 -30.04 -27.99
N THR A 132 -12.34 -28.84 -28.55
CA THR A 132 -11.84 -27.62 -27.93
C THR A 132 -12.99 -26.90 -27.21
N GLN A 133 -12.83 -26.69 -25.90
CA GLN A 133 -13.74 -25.86 -25.13
C GLN A 133 -13.04 -24.55 -24.76
N LYS A 134 -13.42 -23.48 -25.46
CA LYS A 134 -13.00 -22.11 -25.11
C LYS A 134 -14.05 -21.50 -24.19
N LEU A 135 -13.82 -21.59 -22.89
CA LEU A 135 -14.66 -20.90 -21.93
C LEU A 135 -14.25 -19.42 -21.90
N SER A 136 -15.14 -18.51 -22.28
CA SER A 136 -14.97 -17.07 -22.14
C SER A 136 -16.02 -16.54 -21.17
N ARG A 137 -15.61 -15.72 -20.20
CA ARG A 137 -16.57 -15.06 -19.32
C ARG A 137 -17.28 -13.95 -20.08
N SER A 138 -18.51 -13.66 -19.68
CA SER A 138 -19.20 -12.48 -20.21
C SER A 138 -18.50 -11.21 -19.73
N LYS A 139 -18.55 -10.12 -20.51
CA LYS A 139 -17.98 -8.82 -20.12
C LYS A 139 -18.48 -8.36 -18.74
N ILE A 140 -19.78 -8.54 -18.48
CA ILE A 140 -20.42 -8.14 -17.22
C ILE A 140 -19.82 -8.91 -16.03
N GLU A 141 -19.63 -10.22 -16.18
CA GLU A 141 -19.02 -11.06 -15.14
C GLU A 141 -17.54 -10.71 -14.92
N GLY A 142 -16.79 -10.48 -16.01
CA GLY A 142 -15.39 -10.07 -15.95
C GLY A 142 -15.20 -8.72 -15.23
N TYR A 143 -15.99 -7.71 -15.59
CA TYR A 143 -15.96 -6.42 -14.90
C TYR A 143 -16.45 -6.51 -13.45
N GLY A 144 -17.43 -7.38 -13.16
CA GLY A 144 -17.89 -7.62 -11.79
C GLY A 144 -16.78 -8.15 -10.88
N LEU A 145 -16.01 -9.13 -11.36
CA LEU A 145 -14.83 -9.65 -10.65
C LEU A 145 -13.77 -8.55 -10.48
N LEU A 146 -13.42 -7.84 -11.56
CA LEU A 146 -12.43 -6.77 -11.51
C LEU A 146 -12.82 -5.67 -10.51
N LEU A 147 -14.09 -5.24 -10.52
CA LEU A 147 -14.60 -4.24 -9.60
C LEU A 147 -14.51 -4.71 -8.14
N SER A 148 -14.80 -5.99 -7.87
CA SER A 148 -14.67 -6.56 -6.53
C SER A 148 -13.22 -6.55 -6.03
N LEU A 149 -12.24 -6.75 -6.93
CA LEU A 149 -10.82 -6.70 -6.61
C LEU A 149 -10.31 -5.26 -6.45
N LEU A 150 -10.83 -4.32 -7.23
CA LEU A 150 -10.45 -2.90 -7.17
C LEU A 150 -11.04 -2.15 -5.98
N ARG A 151 -12.18 -2.61 -5.43
CA ARG A 151 -12.86 -1.95 -4.30
C ARG A 151 -12.03 -1.93 -3.02
N ASN A 152 -11.11 -2.87 -2.84
CA ASN A 152 -10.30 -2.94 -1.62
C ASN A 152 -9.26 -1.81 -1.61
N ASP A 153 -9.40 -0.85 -0.70
CA ASP A 153 -8.41 0.19 -0.47
C ASP A 153 -7.20 -0.39 0.28
N VAL A 154 -6.10 -0.59 -0.44
CA VAL A 154 -4.85 -1.14 0.10
C VAL A 154 -4.00 -0.08 0.81
N THR A 155 -4.34 1.20 0.66
CA THR A 155 -3.54 2.31 1.19
C THR A 155 -3.96 2.72 2.59
N THR A 156 -5.27 2.82 2.86
CA THR A 156 -5.76 3.26 4.17
C THR A 156 -5.29 2.34 5.30
N GLU A 157 -5.39 1.02 5.12
CA GLU A 157 -4.95 0.03 6.12
C GLU A 157 -3.46 0.19 6.46
N PHE A 158 -2.62 0.46 5.47
CA PHE A 158 -1.19 0.65 5.66
C PHE A 158 -0.89 1.96 6.38
N ILE A 159 -1.54 3.06 5.98
CA ILE A 159 -1.35 4.38 6.61
C ILE A 159 -1.81 4.38 8.08
N GLU A 160 -2.80 3.56 8.44
CA GLU A 160 -3.22 3.40 9.84
C GLU A 160 -2.16 2.77 10.73
N LYS A 161 -1.25 1.95 10.19
CA LYS A 161 -0.15 1.36 10.99
C LYS A 161 0.83 2.41 11.50
N PHE A 162 0.87 3.60 10.90
CA PHE A 162 1.71 4.72 11.35
C PHE A 162 1.11 5.51 12.52
N LYS A 163 -0.12 5.21 12.95
CA LYS A 163 -0.82 5.95 14.02
C LYS A 163 -0.01 6.01 15.32
N GLU A 164 0.75 4.96 15.63
CA GLU A 164 1.61 4.89 16.82
C GLU A 164 2.79 5.87 16.80
N ALA A 165 3.21 6.34 15.62
CA ALA A 165 4.27 7.33 15.50
C ALA A 165 3.80 8.76 15.82
N PHE A 166 2.50 8.99 15.91
CA PHE A 166 1.90 10.31 16.08
C PHE A 166 1.06 10.40 17.36
N ARG A 167 1.00 11.60 17.95
CA ARG A 167 0.11 11.83 19.10
C ARG A 167 -1.35 11.74 18.65
N GLN A 168 -2.12 10.90 19.34
CA GLN A 168 -3.55 10.72 19.06
C GLN A 168 -4.43 11.77 19.75
N PHE A 169 -3.92 12.34 20.85
CA PHE A 169 -4.58 13.40 21.60
C PHE A 169 -3.61 14.56 21.78
N VAL A 170 -4.14 15.77 21.62
CA VAL A 170 -3.40 17.00 21.84
C VAL A 170 -3.64 17.41 23.28
N VAL A 171 -2.67 17.14 24.15
CA VAL A 171 -2.69 17.56 25.56
C VAL A 171 -1.52 18.51 25.78
N ALA A 172 -1.72 19.55 26.58
CA ALA A 172 -0.64 20.45 26.97
C ALA A 172 0.41 19.65 27.76
N ASP A 173 1.66 19.67 27.30
CA ASP A 173 2.77 18.94 27.95
C ASP A 173 3.23 19.60 29.25
N ASN A 174 2.82 20.85 29.50
CA ASN A 174 3.12 21.54 30.74
C ASN A 174 2.06 21.18 31.80
N THR A 175 2.51 20.82 33.00
CA THR A 175 1.66 20.78 34.19
C THR A 175 0.95 22.13 34.32
N ILE A 176 -0.38 22.12 34.29
CA ILE A 176 -1.18 23.30 34.61
C ILE A 176 -0.99 23.53 36.10
N LEU A 177 -0.09 24.43 36.48
CA LEU A 177 0.01 24.92 37.85
C LEU A 177 -1.13 25.91 38.05
N TYR A 178 -2.05 25.59 38.97
CA TYR A 178 -3.02 26.57 39.47
C TYR A 178 -2.25 27.49 40.41
N ASP A 179 -2.19 28.78 40.04
CA ASP A 179 -1.75 29.81 40.97
C ASP A 179 -2.93 30.04 41.92
N ASP A 180 -2.85 29.51 43.13
CA ASP A 180 -3.76 29.87 44.20
C ASP A 180 -3.42 31.33 44.54
N GLY A 181 -4.09 32.26 43.87
CA GLY A 181 -3.83 33.68 44.00
C GLY A 181 -3.93 34.13 45.45
N GLU A 182 -2.79 34.22 46.14
CA GLU A 182 -2.67 35.12 47.28
C GLU A 182 -2.66 36.54 46.71
N GLU A 183 -3.84 37.15 46.70
CA GLU A 183 -3.99 38.59 46.60
C GLU A 183 -3.15 39.22 47.72
N GLY A 184 -1.96 39.72 47.36
CA GLY A 184 -1.13 40.50 48.25
C GLY A 184 -1.87 41.78 48.65
N GLU A 185 -2.06 41.96 49.95
CA GLU A 185 -2.44 43.22 50.63
C GLU A 185 -1.44 44.36 50.37
#